data_AF-A0A9J5XBE6-F1
#
_entry.id   AF-A0A9J5XBE6-F1
#
_cell.length_a   1.000
_cell.length_b   1.000
_cell.length_c   1.000
_cell.angle_alpha   90.00
_cell.angle_beta   90.00
_cell.angle_gamma   90.00
#
_symmetry.space_group_name_H-M   'P 1'
#
loop_
_entity.id
_entity.type
_entity.pdbx_description
1 polymer ?
#
loop_
_entity_poly.entity_id
_entity_poly.type
_entity_poly.pdbx_seq_one_letter_code
_entity_poly.pdbx_strand_id
1 'polypeptide(L)'
;MRFNVEKAYCLSDKVREKILQMEKNRINKDGELVISSTKTRTQKSIMNFSLVLVSQDIIDAASYVPPPPSEEQVKIITKLAAIGERKRLDNKKAQSQKKAMRRSRDSYD
;
A
#
# COMPACT_ATOMS: atom_id res chain seq x y z
N MET A 1 -6.13 20.85 7.97
CA MET A 1 -7.29 20.66 7.10
C MET A 1 -7.65 19.18 7.09
N ARG A 2 -8.95 18.86 7.07
CA ARG A 2 -9.45 17.48 6.94
C ARG A 2 -10.31 17.40 5.70
N PHE A 3 -10.13 16.37 4.90
CA PHE A 3 -10.87 16.17 3.66
C PHE A 3 -11.42 14.74 3.64
N ASN A 4 -12.74 14.59 3.56
CA ASN A 4 -13.36 13.27 3.53
C ASN A 4 -13.27 12.68 2.11
N VAL A 5 -12.39 11.69 1.93
CA VAL A 5 -12.13 11.08 0.62
C VAL A 5 -13.25 10.13 0.23
N GLU A 6 -13.81 9.41 1.21
CA GLU A 6 -14.84 8.40 0.99
C GLU A 6 -16.15 9.02 0.49
N LYS A 7 -16.56 10.15 1.07
CA LYS A 7 -17.82 10.85 0.74
C LYS A 7 -17.68 11.90 -0.37
N ALA A 8 -16.48 12.12 -0.92
CA ALA A 8 -16.23 13.17 -1.91
C ALA A 8 -16.80 12.83 -3.29
N TYR A 9 -18.03 13.28 -3.61
CA TYR A 9 -18.70 12.99 -4.89
C TYR A 9 -17.91 13.37 -6.16
N CYS A 10 -16.96 14.30 -6.05
CA CYS A 10 -16.10 14.74 -7.16
C CYS A 10 -15.00 13.74 -7.55
N LEU A 11 -14.74 12.72 -6.73
CA LEU A 11 -13.75 11.69 -7.02
C LEU A 11 -14.41 10.44 -7.59
N SER A 12 -13.76 9.80 -8.56
CA SER A 12 -14.16 8.46 -9.02
C SER A 12 -13.78 7.39 -8.00
N ASP A 13 -14.48 6.26 -7.97
CA ASP A 13 -14.26 5.21 -6.98
C ASP A 13 -12.85 4.62 -7.04
N LYS A 14 -12.29 4.50 -8.25
CA LYS A 14 -10.89 4.06 -8.45
C LYS A 14 -9.89 5.01 -7.79
N VAL A 15 -10.12 6.31 -7.93
CA VAL A 15 -9.24 7.34 -7.34
C VAL A 15 -9.40 7.35 -5.83
N ARG A 16 -10.63 7.23 -5.30
CA ARG A 16 -10.88 7.09 -3.86
C ARG A 16 -10.09 5.92 -3.27
N GLU A 17 -10.23 4.74 -3.86
CA GLU A 17 -9.56 3.53 -3.39
C GLU A 17 -8.04 3.68 -3.43
N LYS A 18 -7.49 4.24 -4.52
CA LYS A 18 -6.05 4.52 -4.61
C LYS A 18 -5.56 5.50 -3.55
N ILE A 19 -6.29 6.59 -3.31
CA ILE A 19 -5.92 7.55 -2.26
C ILE A 19 -5.91 6.88 -0.89
N LEU A 20 -6.91 6.03 -0.59
CA LEU A 20 -6.97 5.27 0.66
C LEU A 20 -5.80 4.29 0.79
N GLN A 21 -5.33 3.69 -0.31
CA GLN A 21 -4.17 2.80 -0.31
C GLN A 21 -2.84 3.56 -0.16
N MET A 22 -2.65 4.66 -0.89
CA MET A 22 -1.42 5.46 -0.90
C MET A 22 -1.23 6.23 0.42
N GLU A 23 -2.28 6.88 0.91
CA GLU A 23 -2.24 7.77 2.06
C GLU A 23 -2.79 7.11 3.34
N LYS A 24 -2.77 5.78 3.42
CA LYS A 24 -3.35 4.99 4.54
C LYS A 24 -2.91 5.45 5.94
N ASN A 25 -1.70 5.99 6.07
CA ASN A 25 -1.15 6.46 7.35
C ASN A 25 -1.69 7.84 7.77
N ARG A 26 -2.27 8.59 6.84
CA ARG A 26 -2.82 9.95 7.04
C ARG A 26 -4.35 9.97 7.03
N ILE A 27 -4.98 8.82 6.87
CA ILE A 27 -6.43 8.62 6.87
C ILE A 27 -6.89 8.21 8.27
N ASN A 28 -7.96 8.81 8.77
CA ASN A 28 -8.60 8.41 10.02
C ASN A 28 -9.61 7.25 9.81
N LYS A 29 -10.26 6.79 10.87
CA LYS A 29 -11.27 5.72 10.80
C LYS A 29 -12.51 6.09 9.98
N ASP A 30 -12.78 7.39 9.82
CA ASP A 30 -13.95 7.93 9.13
C ASP A 30 -13.67 8.27 7.65
N GLY A 31 -12.51 7.84 7.12
CA GLY A 31 -12.12 8.08 5.72
C GLY A 31 -11.67 9.52 5.43
N GLU A 32 -11.33 10.30 6.47
CA GLU A 32 -10.81 11.66 6.32
C GLU A 32 -9.29 11.69 6.23
N LEU A 33 -8.81 12.34 5.17
CA LEU A 33 -7.41 12.66 4.96
C LEU A 33 -7.03 13.88 5.79
N VAL A 34 -6.11 13.68 6.74
CA VAL A 34 -5.63 14.71 7.65
C VAL A 34 -4.36 15.35 7.10
N ILE A 35 -4.40 16.67 6.89
CA ILE A 35 -3.28 17.44 6.35
C ILE A 35 -2.97 18.59 7.30
N SER A 36 -1.76 18.57 7.85
CA SER A 36 -1.21 19.63 8.69
C SER A 36 0.07 20.17 8.05
N SER A 37 0.18 21.50 7.94
CA SER A 37 1.37 22.19 7.47
C SER A 37 1.64 23.39 8.38
N THR A 38 2.88 23.51 8.86
CA THR A 38 3.36 24.64 9.67
C THR A 38 4.30 25.56 8.87
N LYS A 39 4.34 25.41 7.54
CA LYS A 39 5.29 26.11 6.66
C LYS A 39 5.14 27.64 6.65
N THR A 40 3.93 28.15 6.85
CA THR A 40 3.66 29.60 6.81
C THR A 40 2.93 30.04 8.07
N ARG A 41 3.15 31.28 8.51
CA ARG A 41 2.54 31.83 9.72
C ARG A 41 1.05 32.15 9.56
N THR A 42 0.61 32.47 8.35
CA THR A 42 -0.75 32.94 8.08
C THR A 42 -1.71 31.79 7.79
N GLN A 43 -2.89 31.80 8.40
CA GLN A 43 -3.88 30.75 8.20
C GLN A 43 -4.33 30.62 6.73
N LYS A 44 -4.53 31.75 6.04
CA LYS A 44 -4.94 31.75 4.62
C LYS A 44 -3.92 31.03 3.72
N SER A 45 -2.63 31.26 3.93
CA SER A 45 -1.59 30.59 3.12
C SER A 45 -1.50 29.10 3.42
N ILE A 46 -1.67 28.69 4.69
CA ILE A 46 -1.73 27.26 5.07
C ILE A 46 -2.92 26.57 4.39
N MET A 47 -4.09 27.21 4.35
CA MET A 47 -5.28 26.67 3.71
C MET A 47 -5.08 26.47 2.21
N ASN A 48 -4.62 27.51 1.51
CA ASN A 48 -4.33 27.42 0.07
C ASN A 48 -3.30 26.34 -0.24
N PHE A 49 -2.22 26.28 0.54
CA PHE A 49 -1.20 25.24 0.40
C PHE A 49 -1.76 23.82 0.61
N SER A 50 -2.66 23.65 1.58
CA SER A 50 -3.30 22.35 1.85
C SER A 50 -4.23 21.94 0.70
N LEU A 51 -4.94 22.88 0.09
CA LEU A 51 -5.80 22.62 -1.07
C LEU A 51 -4.99 22.22 -2.30
N VAL A 52 -3.87 22.92 -2.54
CA VAL A 52 -2.92 22.61 -3.61
C VAL A 52 -2.34 21.21 -3.45
N LEU A 53 -1.85 20.86 -2.25
CA LEU A 53 -1.35 19.53 -1.94
C LEU A 53 -2.37 18.41 -2.21
N VAL A 54 -3.64 18.61 -1.83
CA VAL A 54 -4.68 17.60 -2.12
C VAL A 54 -4.93 17.49 -3.62
N SER A 55 -5.06 18.63 -4.30
CA SER A 55 -5.53 18.67 -5.68
C SER A 55 -4.47 18.24 -6.68
N GLN A 56 -3.25 18.75 -6.56
CA GLN A 56 -2.17 18.42 -7.49
C GLN A 56 -1.46 17.16 -7.04
N ASP A 57 -0.85 17.14 -5.86
CA ASP A 57 0.05 16.04 -5.53
C ASP A 57 -0.71 14.73 -5.29
N ILE A 58 -1.79 14.75 -4.52
CA ILE A 58 -2.48 13.52 -4.11
C ILE A 58 -3.43 13.02 -5.18
N ILE A 59 -4.29 13.89 -5.71
CA ILE A 59 -5.28 13.50 -6.71
C ILE A 59 -4.61 13.17 -8.05
N ASP A 60 -3.62 13.94 -8.52
CA ASP A 60 -2.96 13.62 -9.81
C ASP A 60 -2.17 12.31 -9.70
N ALA A 61 -1.46 12.07 -8.58
CA ALA A 61 -0.75 10.81 -8.36
C ALA A 61 -1.69 9.61 -8.29
N ALA A 62 -2.87 9.77 -7.67
CA ALA A 62 -3.89 8.72 -7.65
C ALA A 62 -4.54 8.53 -9.02
N SER A 63 -4.75 9.61 -9.78
CA SER A 63 -5.29 9.56 -11.14
C SER A 63 -4.30 9.00 -12.16
N TYR A 64 -3.00 8.99 -11.86
CA TYR A 64 -1.99 8.44 -12.75
C TYR A 64 -2.20 6.93 -12.95
N VAL A 65 -2.44 6.53 -14.19
CA VAL A 65 -2.51 5.12 -14.59
C VAL A 65 -1.18 4.75 -15.22
N PRO A 66 -0.36 3.89 -14.57
CA PRO A 66 0.90 3.50 -15.15
C PRO A 66 0.65 2.72 -16.45
N PRO A 67 1.49 2.90 -17.47
CA PRO A 67 1.41 2.09 -18.68
C PRO A 67 1.60 0.61 -18.35
N PRO A 68 1.06 -0.30 -19.18
CA PRO A 68 1.25 -1.72 -18.98
C PRO A 68 2.76 -2.07 -18.96
N PRO A 69 3.17 -3.07 -18.15
CA PRO A 69 4.58 -3.45 -18.03
C PRO A 69 5.13 -3.97 -19.36
N SER A 70 6.39 -3.65 -19.66
CA SER A 70 7.08 -4.16 -20.84
C SER A 70 7.37 -5.66 -20.73
N GLU A 71 7.59 -6.33 -21.86
CA GLU A 71 7.87 -7.78 -21.87
C GLU A 71 9.05 -8.19 -20.98
N GLU A 72 10.10 -7.36 -20.94
CA GLU A 72 11.26 -7.58 -20.07
C GLU A 72 10.89 -7.48 -18.58
N GLN A 73 10.03 -6.51 -18.21
CA GLN A 73 9.54 -6.40 -16.83
C GLN A 73 8.69 -7.61 -16.43
N VAL A 74 7.87 -8.13 -17.35
CA VAL A 74 7.07 -9.35 -17.12
C VAL A 74 7.99 -10.56 -16.88
N LYS A 75 9.09 -10.69 -17.64
CA LYS A 75 10.11 -11.74 -17.42
C LYS A 75 10.78 -11.61 -16.05
N ILE A 76 11.05 -10.40 -15.57
CA ILE A 76 11.61 -10.18 -14.23
C ILE A 76 10.61 -10.59 -13.15
N ILE A 77 9.34 -10.20 -13.29
CA ILE A 77 8.27 -10.52 -12.34
C ILE A 77 8.09 -12.05 -12.23
N THR A 78 8.06 -12.77 -13.35
CA THR A 78 7.91 -14.23 -13.35
C THR A 78 9.10 -14.94 -12.69
N LYS A 79 10.34 -14.47 -12.93
CA LYS A 79 11.53 -14.98 -12.24
C LYS A 79 11.46 -14.77 -10.73
N LEU A 80 11.06 -13.58 -10.29
CA LEU A 80 10.91 -13.26 -8.86
C LEU A 80 9.83 -14.13 -8.20
N ALA A 81 8.70 -14.34 -8.88
CA ALA A 81 7.65 -15.24 -8.40
C ALA A 81 8.15 -16.69 -8.23
N ALA A 82 8.91 -17.20 -9.20
CA ALA A 82 9.51 -18.54 -9.12
C ALA A 82 10.55 -18.67 -7.98
N ILE A 83 11.30 -17.61 -7.68
CA ILE A 83 12.22 -17.58 -6.52
C ILE A 83 11.42 -17.60 -5.21
N GLY A 84 10.35 -16.80 -5.12
CA GLY A 84 9.46 -16.78 -3.96
C GLY A 84 8.85 -18.15 -3.67
N GLU A 85 8.36 -18.84 -4.70
CA GLU A 85 7.75 -20.16 -4.54
C GLU A 85 8.76 -21.23 -4.10
N ARG A 86 9.99 -21.19 -4.65
CA ARG A 86 11.07 -22.07 -4.20
C ARG A 86 11.37 -21.88 -2.71
N LYS A 87 11.56 -20.63 -2.26
CA LYS A 87 11.77 -20.31 -0.84
C LYS A 87 10.62 -20.79 0.04
N ARG A 88 9.37 -20.65 -0.42
CA ARG A 88 8.18 -21.13 0.29
C ARG A 88 8.20 -22.65 0.45
N LEU A 89 8.52 -23.39 -0.60
CA LEU A 89 8.62 -24.85 -0.57
C LEU A 89 9.74 -25.34 0.34
N ASP A 90 10.90 -24.70 0.31
CA ASP A 90 12.04 -25.06 1.16
C ASP A 90 11.71 -24.80 2.64
N ASN A 91 11.11 -23.65 2.96
CA ASN A 91 10.61 -23.36 4.29
C ASN A 91 9.56 -24.38 4.76
N LYS A 92 8.64 -24.78 3.87
CA LYS A 92 7.64 -25.82 4.17
C LYS A 92 8.31 -27.16 4.48
N LYS A 93 9.30 -27.58 3.68
CA LYS A 93 10.06 -28.83 3.89
C LYS A 93 10.83 -28.80 5.20
N ALA A 94 11.57 -27.71 5.47
CA ALA A 94 12.33 -27.54 6.71
C ALA A 94 11.44 -27.60 7.96
N GLN A 95 10.28 -26.92 7.94
CA GLN A 95 9.31 -26.98 9.03
C GLN A 95 8.71 -28.38 9.20
N SER A 96 8.43 -29.08 8.10
CA SER A 96 7.94 -30.46 8.13
C SER A 96 8.96 -31.41 8.77
N GLN A 97 10.23 -31.32 8.37
CA GLN A 97 11.32 -32.12 8.93
C GLN A 97 11.49 -31.84 10.43
N LYS A 98 11.49 -30.57 10.83
CA LYS A 98 11.56 -30.17 12.24
C LYS A 98 10.41 -30.76 13.07
N LYS A 99 9.19 -30.81 12.52
CA LYS A 99 8.03 -31.44 13.17
C LYS A 99 8.16 -32.97 13.24
N ALA A 100 8.66 -33.61 12.20
CA ALA A 100 8.91 -35.05 12.19
C ALA A 100 9.92 -35.46 13.27
N MET A 101 11.05 -34.74 13.37
CA MET A 101 12.06 -34.96 14.41
C MET A 101 11.54 -34.77 15.84
N ARG A 102 10.56 -33.87 16.05
CA ARG A 102 9.91 -33.72 17.37
C ARG A 102 9.03 -34.92 17.71
N ARG A 103 8.33 -35.49 16.73
CA ARG A 103 7.42 -36.63 16.94
C ARG A 103 8.16 -37.94 17.18
N SER A 104 9.35 -38.13 16.59
CA SER A 104 10.11 -39.38 16.74
C SER A 104 10.69 -39.59 18.14
N ARG A 105 10.76 -38.54 18.98
CA ARG A 105 11.33 -38.62 20.33
C ARG A 105 10.37 -39.15 21.39
N ASP A 106 9.07 -39.21 21.09
CA ASP A 106 8.02 -39.80 21.95
C ASP A 106 7.73 -41.28 21.65
N SER A 107 8.41 -41.89 20.67
CA SER A 107 8.29 -43.32 20.36
C SER A 107 9.28 -44.13 21.18
N TYR A 108 9.01 -44.28 22.48
CA TYR A 108 9.56 -45.39 23.27
C TYR A 108 8.63 -46.60 23.08
N ASP A 109 8.97 -47.43 22.09
CA ASP A 109 8.71 -48.87 22.04
C ASP A 109 9.95 -49.52 21.43
#